data_AF-A0AAW6BR99-F1
#
_entry.id   AF-A0AAW6BR99-F1
#
_cell.length_a   1.000
_cell.length_b   1.000
_cell.length_c   1.000
_cell.angle_alpha   90.00
_cell.angle_beta   90.00
_cell.angle_gamma   90.00
#
_symmetry.space_group_name_H-M   'P 1'
#
loop_
_entity.id
_entity.type
_entity.pdbx_description
1 polymer ?
#
loop_
_entity_poly.entity_id
_entity_poly.type
_entity_poly.pdbx_seq_one_letter_code
_entity_poly.pdbx_strand_id
1 'polypeptide(L)'
;MKHIGFYGGSSIVELGSVSEMTQFFSILNEQIHDINDRKILFQFYQKYLHLYELETASSLVTQLQQKLSKEQKCRFFKYFEGIERCIKSAQVFHEDWGIYKPVRIVITDMPDFMTDRDRPLEQYDALGPDDPPFWLR
;
A
#
# COMPACT_ATOMS: atom_id res chain seq x y z
N MET A 1 2.24 20.29 2.65
CA MET A 1 2.79 19.02 2.14
C MET A 1 1.65 18.03 2.16
N LYS A 2 1.51 17.18 1.13
CA LYS A 2 0.44 16.19 1.10
C LYS A 2 0.71 15.07 2.11
N HIS A 3 -0.28 14.69 2.91
CA HIS A 3 -0.22 13.49 3.75
C HIS A 3 -0.55 12.25 2.91
N ILE A 4 0.23 11.20 3.10
CA ILE A 4 0.12 9.93 2.39
C ILE A 4 -0.23 8.83 3.39
N GLY A 5 -1.03 7.88 2.92
CA GLY A 5 -1.51 6.79 3.75
C GLY A 5 -1.91 5.57 2.94
N PHE A 6 -2.47 4.58 3.64
CA PHE A 6 -3.06 3.41 3.02
C PHE A 6 -4.59 3.51 3.07
N TYR A 7 -5.23 3.02 2.01
CA TYR A 7 -6.67 2.85 1.93
C TYR A 7 -6.98 1.42 1.51
N GLY A 8 -7.94 0.77 2.18
CA GLY A 8 -8.39 -0.57 1.85
C GLY A 8 -9.65 -0.93 2.64
N GLY A 9 -10.62 -1.58 1.98
CA GLY A 9 -11.93 -1.81 2.58
C GLY A 9 -12.64 -0.51 2.94
N SER A 10 -12.98 -0.36 4.22
CA SER A 10 -13.54 0.87 4.80
C SER A 10 -12.53 1.63 5.67
N SER A 11 -11.25 1.24 5.65
CA SER A 11 -10.21 1.84 6.49
C SER A 11 -9.29 2.75 5.67
N ILE A 12 -9.04 3.93 6.22
CA ILE A 12 -7.98 4.85 5.81
C ILE A 12 -7.01 5.02 6.98
N VAL A 13 -5.72 4.92 6.71
CA VAL A 13 -4.65 5.12 7.70
C VAL A 13 -3.71 6.19 7.18
N GLU A 14 -3.84 7.40 7.72
CA GLU A 14 -2.91 8.50 7.47
C GLU A 14 -1.58 8.25 8.18
N LEU A 15 -0.46 8.50 7.47
CA LEU A 15 0.88 8.20 7.95
C LEU A 15 1.78 9.43 7.92
N GLY A 16 2.47 9.66 6.81
CA GLY A 16 3.53 10.66 6.73
C GLY A 16 3.59 11.33 5.37
N SER A 17 4.72 11.96 5.09
CA SER A 17 4.95 12.67 3.83
C SER A 17 5.24 11.73 2.66
N VAL A 18 5.15 12.27 1.44
CA VAL A 18 5.61 11.60 0.21
C VAL A 18 7.04 11.06 0.34
N SER A 19 7.95 11.84 0.94
CA SER A 19 9.35 11.42 1.12
C SER A 19 9.47 10.24 2.07
N GLU A 20 8.69 10.21 3.15
CA GLU A 20 8.73 9.12 4.12
C GLU A 20 8.14 7.84 3.54
N MET A 21 7.02 7.92 2.81
CA MET A 21 6.43 6.77 2.13
C MET A 21 7.38 6.21 1.06
N THR A 22 8.03 7.08 0.29
CA THR A 22 9.03 6.67 -0.71
C THR A 22 10.23 5.98 -0.04
N GLN A 23 10.73 6.54 1.07
CA GLN A 23 11.82 5.93 1.83
C GLN A 23 11.43 4.57 2.41
N PHE A 24 10.20 4.44 2.92
CA PHE A 24 9.68 3.18 3.45
C PHE A 24 9.74 2.06 2.39
N PHE A 25 9.18 2.30 1.20
CA PHE A 25 9.20 1.31 0.13
C PHE A 25 10.59 1.06 -0.47
N SER A 26 11.46 2.06 -0.51
CA SER A 26 12.86 1.87 -0.92
C SER A 26 13.57 0.87 -0.01
N ILE A 27 13.44 1.04 1.31
CA ILE A 27 14.05 0.14 2.30
C ILE A 27 13.48 -1.28 2.18
N LEU A 28 12.18 -1.42 1.97
CA LEU A 28 11.57 -2.74 1.75
C LEU A 28 12.12 -3.43 0.48
N ASN A 29 12.22 -2.69 -0.62
CA ASN A 29 12.70 -3.21 -1.90
C ASN A 29 14.17 -3.68 -1.84
N GLU A 30 15.00 -3.05 -1.00
CA GLU A 30 16.39 -3.49 -0.75
C GLU A 30 16.47 -4.89 -0.11
N GLN A 31 15.42 -5.32 0.61
CA GLN A 31 15.40 -6.63 1.29
C GLN A 31 14.86 -7.78 0.41
N ILE A 32 14.47 -7.48 -0.84
CA ILE A 32 13.86 -8.43 -1.77
C ILE A 32 14.88 -8.97 -2.77
N HIS A 33 15.05 -10.30 -2.76
CA HIS A 33 15.87 -11.04 -3.74
C HIS A 33 15.02 -11.88 -4.69
N ASP A 34 13.80 -12.24 -4.32
CA ASP A 34 12.87 -12.98 -5.18
C ASP A 34 12.13 -12.06 -6.14
N ILE A 35 11.92 -12.53 -7.37
CA ILE A 35 11.28 -11.74 -8.43
C ILE A 35 9.76 -11.61 -8.24
N ASN A 36 9.10 -12.58 -7.63
CA ASN A 36 7.66 -12.53 -7.38
C ASN A 36 7.36 -11.60 -6.21
N ASP A 37 8.13 -11.67 -5.13
CA ASP A 37 8.07 -10.71 -4.02
C ASP A 37 8.24 -9.27 -4.52
N ARG A 38 9.19 -9.06 -5.43
CA ARG A 38 9.44 -7.75 -6.03
C ARG A 38 8.24 -7.26 -6.84
N LYS A 39 7.58 -8.15 -7.57
CA LYS A 39 6.36 -7.82 -8.33
C LYS A 39 5.21 -7.43 -7.40
N ILE A 40 5.00 -8.15 -6.29
CA ILE A 40 3.96 -7.81 -5.31
C ILE A 40 4.23 -6.46 -4.65
N LEU A 41 5.47 -6.20 -4.23
CA LEU A 41 5.82 -4.91 -3.64
C LEU A 41 5.68 -3.77 -4.66
N PHE A 42 6.10 -3.99 -5.90
CA PHE A 42 5.96 -3.01 -6.98
C PHE A 42 4.49 -2.75 -7.33
N GLN A 43 3.67 -3.79 -7.42
CA GLN A 43 2.22 -3.68 -7.63
C GLN A 43 1.58 -2.85 -6.52
N PHE A 44 1.95 -3.09 -5.26
CA PHE A 44 1.42 -2.32 -4.13
C PHE A 44 1.88 -0.86 -4.13
N TYR A 45 3.15 -0.61 -4.43
CA TYR A 45 3.72 0.73 -4.54
C TYR A 45 3.08 1.54 -5.66
N GLN A 46 2.92 0.92 -6.83
CA GLN A 46 2.52 1.63 -8.04
C GLN A 46 1.00 1.73 -8.20
N LYS A 47 0.29 0.66 -7.85
CA LYS A 47 -1.13 0.48 -8.17
C LYS A 47 -1.95 0.20 -6.92
N TYR A 48 -2.42 -1.04 -6.81
CA TYR A 48 -3.25 -1.55 -5.74
C TYR A 48 -3.04 -3.07 -5.66
N LEU A 49 -3.26 -3.67 -4.50
CA LEU A 49 -3.24 -5.12 -4.36
C LEU A 49 -4.54 -5.73 -4.87
N HIS A 50 -4.45 -6.81 -5.63
CA HIS A 50 -5.63 -7.62 -5.97
C HIS A 50 -6.06 -8.46 -4.78
N LEU A 51 -7.32 -8.91 -4.78
CA LEU A 51 -7.87 -9.74 -3.71
C LEU A 51 -7.03 -11.01 -3.45
N TYR A 52 -6.61 -11.69 -4.52
CA TYR A 52 -5.80 -12.91 -4.43
C TYR A 52 -4.35 -12.64 -3.98
N GLU A 53 -3.90 -11.38 -3.98
CA GLU A 53 -2.55 -10.99 -3.56
C GLU A 53 -2.49 -10.62 -2.07
N LEU A 54 -3.63 -10.43 -1.40
CA LEU A 54 -3.67 -9.91 -0.03
C LEU A 54 -2.89 -10.78 0.98
N GLU A 55 -3.08 -12.09 0.93
CA GLU A 55 -2.37 -13.03 1.82
C GLU A 55 -0.86 -13.02 1.54
N THR A 56 -0.48 -13.04 0.25
CA THR A 56 0.93 -12.99 -0.15
C THR A 56 1.57 -11.66 0.26
N ALA A 57 0.89 -10.53 0.05
CA ALA A 57 1.39 -9.21 0.45
C ALA A 57 1.54 -9.09 1.97
N SER A 58 0.58 -9.60 2.74
CA SER A 58 0.64 -9.63 4.22
C SER A 58 1.84 -10.44 4.72
N SER A 59 2.03 -11.64 4.16
CA SER A 59 3.18 -12.50 4.48
C SER A 59 4.50 -11.84 4.09
N LEU A 60 4.57 -11.26 2.88
CA LEU A 60 5.75 -10.56 2.40
C LEU A 60 6.13 -9.40 3.33
N VAL A 61 5.18 -8.53 3.67
CA VAL A 61 5.43 -7.36 4.52
C VAL A 61 5.91 -7.79 5.92
N THR A 62 5.35 -8.87 6.47
CA THR A 62 5.80 -9.45 7.75
C THR A 62 7.25 -9.96 7.66
N GLN A 63 7.58 -10.69 6.58
CA GLN A 63 8.94 -11.20 6.36
C GLN A 63 9.94 -10.07 6.17
N LEU A 64 9.61 -9.03 5.39
CA LEU A 64 10.47 -7.87 5.18
C LEU A 64 10.66 -7.10 6.49
N GLN A 65 9.59 -6.90 7.27
CA GLN A 65 9.66 -6.28 8.59
C GLN A 65 10.69 -7.00 9.46
N GLN A 66 10.71 -8.34 9.49
CA GLN A 66 11.64 -9.11 10.31
C GLN A 66 13.12 -8.90 9.92
N LYS A 67 13.41 -8.66 8.63
CA LYS A 67 14.76 -8.40 8.10
C LYS A 67 15.30 -7.01 8.47
N LEU A 68 14.44 -6.06 8.82
CA LEU A 68 14.85 -4.69 9.15
C LEU A 68 15.56 -4.57 10.50
N SER A 69 16.39 -3.54 10.62
CA SER A 69 17.03 -3.17 11.89
C SER A 69 16.00 -2.74 12.94
N LYS A 70 16.36 -2.78 14.23
CA LYS A 70 15.46 -2.33 15.32
C LYS A 70 15.03 -0.87 15.13
N GLU A 71 15.93 -0.01 14.67
CA GLU A 71 15.64 1.40 14.41
C GLU A 71 14.63 1.57 13.27
N GLN A 72 14.85 0.87 12.15
CA GLN A 72 13.92 0.90 11.01
C GLN A 72 12.53 0.36 11.38
N LYS A 73 12.47 -0.74 12.13
CA LYS A 73 11.22 -1.30 12.67
C LYS A 73 10.47 -0.28 13.52
N CYS A 74 11.18 0.40 14.43
CA CYS A 74 10.59 1.42 15.30
C CYS A 74 10.06 2.60 14.48
N ARG A 75 10.86 3.10 13.52
CA ARG A 75 10.50 4.24 12.67
C ARG A 75 9.25 3.98 11.83
N PHE A 76 9.15 2.79 11.24
CA PHE A 76 8.05 2.43 10.33
C PHE A 76 6.97 1.56 10.96
N PHE A 77 6.93 1.46 12.30
CA PHE A 77 5.96 0.63 13.01
C PHE A 77 4.51 0.89 12.57
N LYS A 78 4.11 2.16 12.50
CA LYS A 78 2.77 2.57 12.06
C LYS A 78 2.47 2.23 10.60
N TYR A 79 3.50 2.17 9.74
CA TYR A 79 3.33 1.82 8.33
C TYR A 79 2.99 0.33 8.21
N PHE A 80 3.68 -0.53 8.96
CA PHE A 80 3.37 -1.96 9.03
C PHE A 80 1.96 -2.21 9.58
N GLU A 81 1.60 -1.58 10.70
CA GLU A 81 0.22 -1.67 11.24
C GLU A 81 -0.82 -1.15 10.25
N GLY A 82 -0.52 -0.08 9.52
CA GLY A 82 -1.40 0.49 8.51
C GLY A 82 -1.69 -0.46 7.36
N ILE A 83 -0.66 -1.15 6.85
CA ILE A 83 -0.80 -2.18 5.81
C ILE A 83 -1.68 -3.32 6.32
N GLU A 84 -1.36 -3.88 7.49
CA GLU A 84 -2.11 -5.01 8.06
C GLU A 84 -3.59 -4.63 8.26
N ARG A 85 -3.84 -3.43 8.81
CA ARG A 85 -5.20 -2.93 9.03
C ARG A 85 -5.98 -2.78 7.73
N CYS A 86 -5.37 -2.21 6.69
CA CYS A 86 -6.05 -2.02 5.40
C CYS A 86 -6.26 -3.35 4.67
N ILE A 87 -5.32 -4.30 4.73
CA ILE A 87 -5.49 -5.66 4.20
C ILE A 87 -6.66 -6.35 4.90
N LYS A 88 -6.65 -6.41 6.23
CA LYS A 88 -7.72 -7.03 7.01
C LYS A 88 -9.07 -6.38 6.74
N SER A 89 -9.10 -5.04 6.65
CA SER A 89 -10.32 -4.32 6.33
C SER A 89 -10.84 -4.66 4.93
N ALA A 90 -9.96 -4.82 3.93
CA ALA A 90 -10.36 -5.20 2.58
C ALA A 90 -10.89 -6.64 2.50
N GLN A 91 -10.30 -7.57 3.26
CA GLN A 91 -10.75 -8.96 3.37
C GLN A 91 -12.15 -9.03 3.99
N VAL A 92 -12.33 -8.48 5.19
CA VAL A 92 -13.62 -8.47 5.89
C VAL A 92 -14.69 -7.75 5.06
N PHE A 93 -14.35 -6.63 4.42
CA PHE A 93 -15.30 -5.91 3.58
C PHE A 93 -15.76 -6.75 2.38
N HIS A 94 -14.86 -7.54 1.78
CA HIS A 94 -15.24 -8.46 0.71
C HIS A 94 -16.05 -9.65 1.22
N GLU A 95 -15.68 -10.24 2.36
CA GLU A 95 -16.39 -11.37 2.97
C GLU A 95 -17.84 -11.01 3.36
N ASP A 96 -18.03 -9.85 4.00
CA ASP A 96 -19.33 -9.43 4.50
C ASP A 96 -20.26 -8.90 3.38
N TRP A 97 -19.69 -8.22 2.36
CA TRP A 97 -20.47 -7.48 1.37
C TRP A 97 -20.36 -8.00 -0.06
N GLY A 98 -19.45 -8.94 -0.33
CA GLY A 98 -19.14 -9.42 -1.69
C GLY A 98 -18.53 -8.35 -2.60
N ILE A 99 -18.11 -7.21 -2.06
CA ILE A 99 -17.54 -6.08 -2.81
C ILE A 99 -16.08 -5.94 -2.43
N TYR A 100 -15.19 -5.99 -3.42
CA TYR A 100 -13.77 -5.77 -3.17
C TYR A 100 -13.41 -4.29 -3.25
N LYS A 101 -12.88 -3.74 -2.16
CA LYS A 101 -12.27 -2.40 -2.11
C LYS A 101 -10.77 -2.54 -1.90
N PRO A 102 -9.95 -2.29 -2.95
CA PRO A 102 -8.57 -2.73 -2.95
C PRO A 102 -7.69 -1.92 -2.02
N VAL A 103 -6.57 -2.52 -1.65
CA VAL A 103 -5.55 -1.90 -0.80
C VAL A 103 -4.57 -1.13 -1.67
N ARG A 104 -4.41 0.17 -1.43
CA ARG A 104 -3.53 1.06 -2.20
C ARG A 104 -3.00 2.22 -1.37
N ILE A 105 -1.95 2.85 -1.88
CA ILE A 105 -1.42 4.11 -1.34
C ILE A 105 -2.25 5.27 -1.90
N VAL A 106 -2.64 6.21 -1.05
CA VAL A 106 -3.46 7.37 -1.41
C VAL A 106 -2.93 8.64 -0.76
N ILE A 107 -3.30 9.78 -1.34
CA ILE A 107 -3.26 11.06 -0.63
C ILE A 107 -4.44 11.08 0.36
N THR A 108 -4.20 11.41 1.63
CA THR A 108 -5.23 11.41 2.68
C THR A 108 -5.88 12.78 2.89
N ASP A 109 -5.23 13.84 2.41
CA ASP A 109 -5.79 15.19 2.46
C ASP A 109 -7.03 15.34 1.57
N MET A 110 -8.00 16.12 2.04
CA MET A 110 -9.17 16.49 1.23
C MET A 110 -8.87 17.74 0.40
N PRO A 111 -9.33 17.83 -0.87
CA PRO A 111 -10.26 16.93 -1.55
C PRO A 111 -9.59 15.76 -2.30
N ASP A 112 -8.26 15.69 -2.33
CA ASP A 112 -7.50 14.71 -3.11
C ASP A 112 -7.90 13.26 -2.78
N PHE A 113 -8.12 12.95 -1.51
CA PHE A 113 -8.60 11.63 -1.10
C PHE A 113 -9.92 11.21 -1.75
N MET A 114 -10.87 12.13 -1.93
CA MET A 114 -12.15 11.80 -2.58
C MET A 114 -11.93 11.39 -4.04
N THR A 115 -11.03 12.12 -4.72
CA THR A 115 -10.64 11.81 -6.10
C THR A 115 -9.97 10.43 -6.18
N ASP A 116 -9.04 10.15 -5.26
CA ASP A 116 -8.35 8.85 -5.24
C ASP A 116 -9.26 7.71 -4.83
N ARG A 117 -10.17 7.89 -3.87
CA ARG A 117 -11.15 6.89 -3.44
C ARG A 117 -12.06 6.47 -4.59
N ASP A 118 -12.55 7.44 -5.34
CA ASP A 118 -13.53 7.22 -6.42
C ASP A 118 -12.85 6.91 -7.78
N ARG A 119 -11.51 6.84 -7.81
CA ARG A 119 -10.74 6.53 -9.01
C ARG A 119 -11.01 5.09 -9.50
N PRO A 120 -11.45 4.90 -10.75
CA PRO A 120 -11.64 3.59 -11.36
C PRO A 120 -10.34 2.77 -11.42
N LEU A 121 -10.45 1.45 -11.24
CA LEU A 121 -9.28 0.56 -11.23
C LEU A 121 -8.61 0.46 -12.60
N GLU A 122 -9.37 0.64 -13.67
CA GLU A 122 -8.89 0.66 -15.05
C GLU A 122 -7.84 1.76 -15.26
N GLN A 123 -7.91 2.88 -14.49
CA GLN A 123 -6.89 3.92 -14.54
C GLN A 123 -5.57 3.47 -13.89
N TYR A 124 -5.63 2.65 -12.85
CA TYR A 124 -4.44 2.03 -12.25
C TYR A 124 -3.89 0.94 -13.16
N ASP A 125 -4.76 0.14 -13.79
CA ASP A 125 -4.36 -0.91 -14.73
C ASP A 125 -3.63 -0.33 -15.94
N ALA A 126 -4.07 0.84 -16.41
CA ALA A 126 -3.43 1.58 -17.50
C ALA A 126 -2.05 2.16 -17.16
N LEU A 127 -1.62 2.20 -15.89
CA LEU A 127 -0.28 2.65 -15.53
C LEU A 127 0.78 1.70 -16.09
N GLY A 128 1.67 2.22 -16.91
CA GLY A 128 2.89 1.56 -17.36
C GLY A 128 3.96 1.55 -16.27
N PRO A 129 5.04 0.75 -16.43
CA PRO A 129 6.08 0.59 -15.40
C PRO A 129 6.84 1.89 -15.08
N ASP A 130 6.94 2.81 -16.05
CA ASP A 130 7.64 4.10 -15.89
C ASP A 130 6.70 5.25 -15.46
N ASP A 131 5.39 5.00 -15.39
CA ASP A 131 4.43 6.01 -14.98
C ASP A 131 4.50 6.23 -13.46
N PRO A 132 4.50 7.50 -12.99
CA PRO A 132 4.44 7.77 -11.57
C PRO A 132 3.10 7.31 -11.00
N PRO A 133 3.07 6.66 -9.83
CA PRO A 133 1.81 6.29 -9.17
C PRO A 133 0.99 7.53 -8.81
N PHE A 134 -0.33 7.37 -8.70
CA PHE A 134 -1.24 8.49 -8.46
C PHE A 134 -0.95 9.26 -7.17
N TRP A 135 -0.51 8.58 -6.11
CA TRP A 135 -0.16 9.22 -4.83
C TRP A 135 1.12 10.08 -4.88
N LEU A 136 1.90 10.02 -5.98
CA LEU A 136 3.02 10.92 -6.27
C LEU A 136 2.64 12.09 -7.18
N ARG A 137 1.38 12.20 -7.62
CA ARG A 137 0.93 13.23 -8.56
C ARG A 137 0.32 14.45 -7.86
#